data_AF-A0A662WM62-F1
#
_entry.id   AF-A0A662WM62-F1
#
_cell.length_a   1.000
_cell.length_b   1.000
_cell.length_c   1.000
_cell.angle_alpha   90.00
_cell.angle_beta   90.00
_cell.angle_gamma   90.00
#
_symmetry.space_group_name_H-M   'P 1'
#
loop_
_entity.id
_entity.type
_entity.pdbx_description
1 polymer ?
#
loop_
_entity_poly.entity_id
_entity_poly.type
_entity_poly.pdbx_seq_one_letter_code
_entity_poly.pdbx_strand_id
1 'polypeptide(L)'
;MMTVAATQMSCGNPEENIKKAESLVRIASSRGAQVILLQELFQFSYFPIELNAGNFQLATTLEESALVQGMALLAKELHVVIPISFFERYQNSYYNSCAVIDADGSVLGVVRKMHIGGNHPALKGEESLASELRYGKVGVAIGSDQWYPEVARSLLVQGAELLLFPSAMGSNHYDPNFDARDQWQRVMQGHAAANMVPVICSNRVGTEIVDGIQ
;
A
#
# COMPACT_ATOMS: atom_id res chain seq x y z
N MET A 1 -15.31 -3.26 -18.27
CA MET A 1 -15.33 -4.02 -17.00
C MET A 1 -13.89 -4.19 -16.58
N MET A 2 -13.54 -3.77 -15.37
CA MET A 2 -12.17 -3.80 -14.84
C MET A 2 -12.03 -4.94 -13.83
N THR A 3 -11.00 -5.77 -13.99
CA THR A 3 -10.69 -6.85 -13.04
C THR A 3 -9.57 -6.42 -12.09
N VAL A 4 -9.82 -6.50 -10.79
CA VAL A 4 -8.87 -6.09 -9.74
C VAL A 4 -8.49 -7.29 -8.88
N ALA A 5 -7.24 -7.36 -8.45
CA ALA A 5 -6.76 -8.38 -7.52
C ALA A 5 -6.20 -7.75 -6.23
N ALA A 6 -6.69 -8.22 -5.09
CA ALA A 6 -5.98 -8.10 -3.82
C ALA A 6 -5.05 -9.30 -3.65
N THR A 7 -3.85 -9.06 -3.13
CA THR A 7 -2.86 -10.10 -2.85
C THR A 7 -2.58 -10.13 -1.35
N GLN A 8 -1.99 -11.23 -0.87
CA GLN A 8 -1.69 -11.41 0.54
C GLN A 8 -0.47 -12.31 0.71
N MET A 9 0.52 -11.85 1.47
CA MET A 9 1.76 -12.58 1.73
C MET A 9 2.35 -12.27 3.11
N SER A 10 3.19 -13.18 3.60
CA SER A 10 4.09 -12.91 4.71
C SER A 10 5.40 -12.33 4.20
N CYS A 11 6.05 -11.53 5.05
CA CYS A 11 7.33 -10.94 4.72
C CYS A 11 8.41 -11.37 5.72
N GLY A 12 9.64 -11.32 5.25
CA GLY A 12 10.85 -11.51 6.03
C GLY A 12 12.00 -10.83 5.30
N ASN A 13 12.88 -11.61 4.67
CA ASN A 13 14.01 -11.07 3.92
C ASN A 13 13.56 -10.25 2.68
N PRO A 14 14.15 -9.06 2.42
CA PRO A 14 13.73 -8.20 1.31
C PRO A 14 13.76 -8.83 -0.08
N GLU A 15 14.80 -9.59 -0.42
CA GLU A 15 14.90 -10.19 -1.75
C GLU A 15 13.82 -11.28 -1.95
N GLU A 16 13.54 -12.05 -0.90
CA GLU A 16 12.49 -13.06 -0.94
C GLU A 16 11.10 -12.42 -1.03
N ASN A 17 10.90 -11.29 -0.34
CA ASN A 17 9.64 -10.56 -0.37
C ASN A 17 9.35 -10.05 -1.78
N ILE A 18 10.35 -9.47 -2.45
CA ILE A 18 10.22 -8.98 -3.82
C ILE A 18 9.88 -10.15 -4.76
N LYS A 19 10.61 -11.26 -4.70
CA LYS A 19 10.33 -12.46 -5.53
C LYS A 19 8.92 -13.02 -5.31
N LYS A 20 8.45 -13.06 -4.06
CA LYS A 20 7.08 -13.48 -3.72
C LYS A 20 6.04 -12.52 -4.31
N ALA A 21 6.26 -11.21 -4.17
CA ALA A 21 5.37 -10.19 -4.73
C ALA A 21 5.30 -10.28 -6.26
N GLU A 22 6.44 -10.41 -6.95
CA GLU A 22 6.48 -10.61 -8.41
C GLU A 22 5.71 -11.87 -8.84
N SER A 23 5.87 -12.97 -8.11
CA SER A 23 5.14 -14.21 -8.37
C SER A 23 3.63 -14.02 -8.22
N LEU A 24 3.18 -13.34 -7.16
CA LEU A 24 1.76 -13.04 -6.93
C LEU A 24 1.18 -12.12 -8.02
N VAL A 25 1.94 -11.10 -8.46
CA VAL A 25 1.54 -10.23 -9.56
C VAL A 25 1.37 -11.03 -10.85
N ARG A 26 2.31 -11.92 -11.18
CA ARG A 26 2.22 -12.79 -12.37
C ARG A 26 1.01 -13.74 -12.28
N ILE A 27 0.76 -14.34 -11.13
CA ILE A 27 -0.41 -15.18 -10.90
C ILE A 27 -1.70 -14.38 -11.10
N ALA A 28 -1.82 -13.19 -10.49
CA ALA A 28 -2.99 -12.34 -10.64
C ALA A 28 -3.21 -11.90 -12.11
N SER A 29 -2.14 -11.48 -12.79
CA SER A 29 -2.18 -11.12 -14.22
C SER A 29 -2.63 -12.31 -15.09
N SER A 30 -2.09 -13.52 -14.86
CA SER A 30 -2.53 -14.74 -15.58
C SER A 30 -4.00 -15.11 -15.36
N ARG A 31 -4.61 -14.61 -14.29
CA ARG A 31 -6.05 -14.78 -13.98
C ARG A 31 -6.90 -13.62 -14.52
N GLY A 32 -6.30 -12.73 -15.31
CA GLY A 32 -6.97 -11.61 -15.97
C GLY A 32 -7.08 -10.33 -15.14
N ALA A 33 -6.34 -10.20 -14.04
CA ALA A 33 -6.30 -8.95 -13.27
C ALA A 33 -5.57 -7.85 -14.06
N GLN A 34 -6.17 -6.66 -14.06
CA GLN A 34 -5.66 -5.45 -14.73
C GLN A 34 -5.09 -4.44 -13.74
N VAL A 35 -5.60 -4.45 -12.50
CA VAL A 35 -5.08 -3.67 -11.37
C VAL A 35 -4.74 -4.65 -10.25
N ILE A 36 -3.52 -4.64 -9.76
CA ILE A 36 -3.03 -5.59 -8.76
C ILE A 36 -2.50 -4.82 -7.55
N LEU A 37 -3.06 -5.09 -6.38
CA LEU A 37 -2.70 -4.42 -5.13
C LEU A 37 -1.83 -5.31 -4.26
N LEU A 38 -0.61 -4.86 -3.97
CA LEU A 38 0.29 -5.42 -2.95
C LEU A 38 0.05 -4.76 -1.59
N GLN A 39 0.51 -5.40 -0.52
CA GLN A 39 0.37 -4.91 0.86
C GLN A 39 1.38 -3.80 1.22
N GLU A 40 1.12 -3.08 2.30
CA GLU A 40 1.95 -1.96 2.78
C GLU A 40 3.38 -2.42 3.15
N LEU A 41 4.38 -1.64 2.73
CA LEU A 41 5.81 -1.82 3.00
C LEU A 41 6.28 -3.27 2.82
N PHE A 42 5.76 -3.96 1.79
CA PHE A 42 5.99 -5.40 1.60
C PHE A 42 7.46 -5.79 1.41
N GLN A 43 8.33 -4.84 1.04
CA GLN A 43 9.77 -5.08 0.91
C GLN A 43 10.41 -5.54 2.23
N PHE A 44 9.89 -5.15 3.39
CA PHE A 44 10.51 -5.44 4.67
C PHE A 44 9.54 -6.16 5.61
N SER A 45 10.06 -6.75 6.70
CA SER A 45 9.27 -6.90 7.93
C SER A 45 8.75 -5.52 8.36
N TYR A 46 7.66 -5.48 9.11
CA TYR A 46 6.98 -4.25 9.51
C TYR A 46 7.79 -3.50 10.59
N PHE A 47 8.92 -2.95 10.18
CA PHE A 47 9.83 -2.16 11.01
C PHE A 47 9.19 -0.95 11.71
N PRO A 48 8.04 -0.38 11.27
CA PRO A 48 7.37 0.66 12.04
C PRO A 48 6.81 0.20 13.40
N ILE A 49 6.81 -1.09 13.75
CA ILE A 49 6.40 -1.57 15.09
C ILE A 49 7.24 -0.89 16.19
N GLU A 50 8.49 -0.51 15.90
CA GLU A 50 9.38 0.17 16.83
C GLU A 50 9.88 1.52 16.29
N LEU A 51 10.19 2.43 17.21
CA LEU A 51 10.89 3.68 16.95
C LEU A 51 12.41 3.47 16.97
N ASN A 52 12.96 2.91 15.89
CA ASN A 52 14.41 2.73 15.72
C ASN A 52 14.95 3.69 14.64
N ALA A 53 15.86 4.59 15.02
CA ALA A 53 16.47 5.56 14.11
C ALA A 53 17.32 4.90 12.99
N GLY A 54 17.81 3.68 13.21
CA GLY A 54 18.49 2.90 12.18
C GLY A 54 17.60 2.60 10.98
N ASN A 55 16.28 2.53 11.16
CA ASN A 55 15.35 2.21 10.07
C ASN A 55 15.28 3.29 8.99
N PHE A 56 15.67 4.54 9.27
CA PHE A 56 15.70 5.61 8.26
C PHE A 56 16.64 5.31 7.09
N GLN A 57 17.65 4.44 7.29
CA GLN A 57 18.55 3.99 6.21
C GLN A 57 17.84 3.11 5.16
N LEU A 58 16.65 2.59 5.47
CA LEU A 58 15.84 1.78 4.55
C LEU A 58 15.13 2.63 3.49
N ALA A 59 15.05 3.95 3.69
CA ALA A 59 14.34 4.85 2.80
C ALA A 59 15.16 5.15 1.54
N THR A 60 14.50 5.15 0.38
CA THR A 60 15.09 5.53 -0.91
C THR A 60 14.36 6.73 -1.50
N THR A 61 15.00 7.53 -2.35
CA THR A 61 14.21 8.43 -3.21
C THR A 61 13.41 7.62 -4.23
N LEU A 62 12.44 8.25 -4.90
CA LEU A 62 11.70 7.60 -5.98
C LEU A 62 12.65 7.13 -7.10
N GLU A 63 13.61 7.99 -7.46
CA GLU A 63 14.57 7.74 -8.55
C GLU A 63 15.58 6.65 -8.20
N GLU A 64 15.95 6.52 -6.92
CA GLU A 64 16.91 5.52 -6.43
C GLU A 64 16.25 4.16 -6.14
N SER A 65 14.92 4.09 -6.07
CA SER A 65 14.20 2.90 -5.61
C SER A 65 14.24 1.77 -6.64
N ALA A 66 15.16 0.82 -6.44
CA ALA A 66 15.20 -0.42 -7.23
C ALA A 66 13.87 -1.21 -7.17
N LEU A 67 13.14 -1.10 -6.06
CA LEU A 67 11.81 -1.70 -5.91
C LEU A 67 10.80 -1.12 -6.90
N VAL A 68 10.67 0.21 -6.93
CA VAL A 68 9.72 0.89 -7.83
C VAL A 68 10.12 0.66 -9.28
N GLN A 69 11.41 0.76 -9.61
CA GLN A 69 11.91 0.51 -10.97
C GLN A 69 11.63 -0.93 -11.43
N GLY A 70 11.92 -1.93 -10.59
CA GLY A 70 11.66 -3.34 -10.92
C GLY A 70 10.17 -3.62 -11.13
N MET A 71 9.32 -3.07 -10.28
CA MET A 71 7.87 -3.22 -10.41
C MET A 71 7.28 -2.45 -11.61
N ALA A 72 7.88 -1.32 -12.00
CA ALA A 72 7.51 -0.60 -13.22
C ALA A 72 7.80 -1.41 -14.48
N LEU A 73 8.95 -2.09 -14.53
CA LEU A 73 9.26 -3.01 -15.62
C LEU A 73 8.28 -4.19 -15.68
N LEU A 74 7.92 -4.75 -14.53
CA LEU A 74 6.94 -5.83 -14.43
C LEU A 74 5.53 -5.39 -14.87
N ALA A 75 5.09 -4.20 -14.44
CA ALA A 75 3.82 -3.60 -14.84
C ALA A 75 3.73 -3.46 -16.37
N LYS A 76 4.80 -2.95 -16.99
CA LYS A 76 4.91 -2.83 -18.45
C LYS A 76 4.90 -4.19 -19.15
N GLU A 77 5.66 -5.17 -18.64
CA GLU A 77 5.74 -6.52 -19.18
C GLU A 77 4.37 -7.20 -19.21
N LEU A 78 3.61 -7.07 -18.12
CA LEU A 78 2.34 -7.76 -17.93
C LEU A 78 1.12 -6.94 -18.37
N HIS A 79 1.32 -5.67 -18.74
CA HIS A 79 0.25 -4.71 -19.02
C HIS A 79 -0.76 -4.60 -17.87
N VAL A 80 -0.28 -4.33 -16.67
CA VAL A 80 -1.09 -4.19 -15.45
C VAL A 80 -0.70 -2.95 -14.66
N VAL A 81 -1.67 -2.36 -13.97
CA VAL A 81 -1.44 -1.28 -13.00
C VAL A 81 -1.02 -1.90 -11.67
N ILE A 82 0.02 -1.35 -11.04
CA ILE A 82 0.51 -1.82 -9.74
C ILE A 82 0.89 -0.62 -8.84
N PRO A 83 0.07 -0.26 -7.84
CA PRO A 83 0.49 0.67 -6.79
C PRO A 83 1.53 0.00 -5.88
N ILE A 84 2.69 0.63 -5.71
CA ILE A 84 3.82 0.08 -4.97
C ILE A 84 4.10 0.90 -3.71
N SER A 85 3.79 0.32 -2.55
CA SER A 85 4.16 0.90 -1.25
C SER A 85 5.66 0.75 -1.00
N PHE A 86 6.32 1.85 -0.65
CA PHE A 86 7.76 1.91 -0.36
C PHE A 86 8.05 2.97 0.72
N PHE A 87 9.22 2.86 1.36
CA PHE A 87 9.68 3.86 2.31
C PHE A 87 10.46 4.96 1.57
N GLU A 88 9.87 6.14 1.46
CA GLU A 88 10.39 7.24 0.66
C GLU A 88 11.25 8.19 1.49
N ARG A 89 12.38 8.58 0.94
CA ARG A 89 13.13 9.78 1.33
C ARG A 89 12.89 10.86 0.28
N TYR A 90 12.35 12.00 0.68
CA TYR A 90 12.14 13.13 -0.21
C TYR A 90 12.62 14.42 0.46
N GLN A 91 13.59 15.07 -0.20
CA GLN A 91 14.34 16.18 0.38
C GLN A 91 14.93 15.79 1.76
N ASN A 92 14.53 16.48 2.83
CA ASN A 92 14.99 16.25 4.20
C ASN A 92 13.96 15.48 5.05
N SER A 93 12.95 14.88 4.42
CA SER A 93 11.84 14.20 5.09
C SER A 93 11.68 12.75 4.63
N TYR A 94 10.96 11.98 5.44
CA TYR A 94 10.69 10.57 5.22
C TYR A 94 9.19 10.33 5.19
N TYR A 95 8.74 9.42 4.33
CA TYR A 95 7.31 9.19 4.11
C TYR A 95 7.03 7.71 3.87
N ASN A 96 5.90 7.25 4.37
CA ASN A 96 5.32 6.00 3.91
C ASN A 96 4.52 6.31 2.65
N SER A 97 5.02 5.84 1.52
CA SER A 97 4.58 6.31 0.22
C SER A 97 4.13 5.16 -0.67
N CYS A 98 3.35 5.50 -1.69
CA CYS A 98 2.93 4.57 -2.72
C CYS A 98 3.11 5.20 -4.10
N ALA A 99 3.98 4.62 -4.92
CA ALA A 99 4.14 5.00 -6.31
C ALA A 99 3.04 4.34 -7.14
N VAL A 100 2.25 5.13 -7.89
CA VAL A 100 1.17 4.62 -8.75
C VAL A 100 1.75 4.35 -10.14
N ILE A 101 1.94 3.07 -10.48
CA ILE A 101 2.54 2.64 -11.74
C ILE A 101 1.44 2.19 -12.71
N ASP A 102 1.37 2.80 -13.89
CA ASP A 102 0.43 2.43 -14.94
C ASP A 102 0.92 1.22 -15.77
N ALA A 103 0.02 0.67 -16.59
CA ALA A 103 0.22 -0.53 -17.38
C ALA A 103 1.27 -0.43 -18.51
N ASP A 104 1.81 0.77 -18.75
CA ASP A 104 2.95 1.00 -19.65
C ASP A 104 4.29 1.12 -18.91
N GLY A 105 4.26 1.02 -17.58
CA GLY A 105 5.40 1.17 -16.67
C GLY A 105 5.70 2.61 -16.26
N SER A 106 4.89 3.59 -16.66
CA SER A 106 5.06 4.97 -16.20
C SER A 106 4.62 5.12 -14.73
N VAL A 107 5.38 5.89 -13.96
CA VAL A 107 4.98 6.31 -12.61
C VAL A 107 4.17 7.60 -12.75
N LEU A 108 2.86 7.52 -12.48
CA LEU A 108 1.96 8.67 -12.65
C LEU A 108 2.04 9.67 -11.48
N GLY A 109 2.52 9.21 -10.32
CA GLY A 109 2.68 10.03 -9.13
C GLY A 109 2.98 9.20 -7.89
N VAL A 110 3.19 9.90 -6.78
CA VAL A 110 3.47 9.31 -5.47
C VAL A 110 2.44 9.81 -4.47
N VAL A 111 1.76 8.89 -3.80
CA VAL A 111 0.88 9.15 -2.66
C VAL A 111 1.69 9.05 -1.39
N ARG A 112 1.52 9.98 -0.45
CA ARG A 112 2.17 9.92 0.87
C ARG A 112 1.11 9.81 1.95
N LYS A 113 1.26 8.82 2.82
CA LYS A 113 0.30 8.47 3.89
C LYS A 113 -0.02 9.68 4.76
N MET A 114 -1.29 10.03 4.91
CA MET A 114 -1.71 11.24 5.63
C MET A 114 -1.86 11.01 7.12
N HIS A 115 -2.57 9.93 7.49
CA HIS A 115 -2.84 9.59 8.86
C HIS A 115 -1.82 8.59 9.34
N ILE A 116 -1.03 8.98 10.34
CA ILE A 116 -0.07 8.09 10.98
C ILE A 116 -0.71 7.50 12.23
N GLY A 117 -0.98 6.20 12.22
CA GLY A 117 -1.45 5.50 13.41
C GLY A 117 -0.37 5.49 14.49
N GLY A 118 -0.72 5.75 15.75
CA GLY A 118 0.22 5.71 16.88
C GLY A 118 1.21 6.89 16.96
N ASN A 119 2.28 6.72 17.77
CA ASN A 119 3.31 7.73 18.03
C ASN A 119 4.48 7.65 17.02
N HIS A 120 4.23 7.61 15.71
CA HIS A 120 5.31 7.62 14.70
C HIS A 120 5.49 9.04 14.12
N PRO A 121 6.47 9.82 14.58
CA PRO A 121 6.56 11.25 14.25
C PRO A 121 7.05 11.56 12.82
N ALA A 122 7.47 10.55 12.05
CA ALA A 122 8.35 10.78 10.90
C ALA A 122 7.78 10.41 9.52
N LEU A 123 6.46 10.35 9.32
CA LEU A 123 5.87 9.83 8.07
C LEU A 123 4.68 10.63 7.50
N LYS A 124 4.43 11.88 7.94
CA LYS A 124 3.26 12.66 7.51
C LYS A 124 3.35 13.08 6.05
N GLY A 125 2.50 12.56 5.17
CA GLY A 125 2.28 13.02 3.81
C GLY A 125 1.17 14.06 3.67
N GLU A 126 1.16 14.80 2.56
CA GLU A 126 0.16 15.85 2.26
C GLU A 126 -0.77 15.52 1.07
N GLU A 127 -0.64 14.36 0.42
CA GLU A 127 -1.32 14.12 -0.86
C GLU A 127 -1.99 12.74 -0.96
N SER A 128 -3.32 12.76 -1.08
CA SER A 128 -4.12 11.66 -1.65
C SER A 128 -4.22 11.86 -3.16
N LEU A 129 -3.97 10.82 -3.98
CA LEU A 129 -3.98 10.93 -5.44
C LEU A 129 -5.10 10.07 -6.04
N ALA A 130 -5.96 10.71 -6.84
CA ALA A 130 -6.78 10.00 -7.83
C ALA A 130 -6.11 10.11 -9.20
N SER A 131 -5.60 9.00 -9.72
CA SER A 131 -4.89 8.96 -11.01
C SER A 131 -5.76 8.36 -12.10
N GLU A 132 -5.81 9.04 -13.25
CA GLU A 132 -6.33 8.45 -14.49
C GLU A 132 -5.34 7.39 -14.97
N LEU A 133 -5.74 6.13 -15.02
CA LEU A 133 -4.93 5.02 -15.49
C LEU A 133 -5.53 4.42 -16.75
N ARG A 134 -4.77 3.55 -17.43
CA ARG A 134 -5.21 2.86 -18.65
C ARG A 134 -6.58 2.18 -18.53
N TYR A 135 -6.97 1.72 -17.34
CA TYR A 135 -8.17 0.92 -17.11
C TYR A 135 -9.29 1.63 -16.35
N GLY A 136 -9.09 2.87 -15.92
CA GLY A 136 -10.03 3.65 -15.12
C GLY A 136 -9.34 4.52 -14.08
N LYS A 137 -10.12 5.30 -13.33
CA LYS A 137 -9.56 6.21 -12.32
C LYS A 137 -9.52 5.54 -10.96
N VAL A 138 -8.35 5.39 -10.36
CA VAL A 138 -8.21 4.75 -9.04
C VAL A 138 -7.78 5.75 -7.99
N GLY A 139 -8.35 5.63 -6.78
CA GLY A 139 -7.91 6.35 -5.60
C GLY A 139 -7.05 5.45 -4.71
N VAL A 140 -5.86 5.91 -4.33
CA VAL A 140 -4.94 5.16 -3.47
C VAL A 140 -4.73 5.91 -2.16
N ALA A 141 -4.81 5.20 -1.04
CA ALA A 141 -4.48 5.70 0.30
C ALA A 141 -3.93 4.57 1.17
N ILE A 142 -3.11 4.85 2.18
CA ILE A 142 -2.18 3.84 2.73
C ILE A 142 -2.50 3.51 4.19
N GLY A 143 -2.54 2.22 4.53
CA GLY A 143 -2.60 1.73 5.91
C GLY A 143 -3.69 2.40 6.74
N SER A 144 -3.30 3.21 7.74
CA SER A 144 -4.24 3.88 8.65
C SER A 144 -5.19 4.88 7.99
N ASP A 145 -4.89 5.38 6.79
CA ASP A 145 -5.83 6.25 6.05
C ASP A 145 -7.19 5.58 5.82
N GLN A 146 -7.24 4.24 5.73
CA GLN A 146 -8.46 3.48 5.54
C GLN A 146 -9.47 3.59 6.70
N TRP A 147 -9.09 4.14 7.86
CA TRP A 147 -10.01 4.37 8.97
C TRP A 147 -10.83 5.65 8.83
N TYR A 148 -10.44 6.54 7.93
CA TYR A 148 -10.93 7.91 7.86
C TYR A 148 -11.89 8.08 6.66
N PRO A 149 -13.20 8.26 6.88
CA PRO A 149 -14.17 8.44 5.79
C PRO A 149 -13.90 9.68 4.94
N GLU A 150 -13.24 10.70 5.51
CA GLU A 150 -12.82 11.92 4.81
C GLU A 150 -11.81 11.60 3.70
N VAL A 151 -10.90 10.65 3.92
CA VAL A 151 -9.93 10.22 2.90
C VAL A 151 -10.64 9.54 1.75
N ALA A 152 -11.52 8.58 2.06
CA ALA A 152 -12.32 7.91 1.05
C ALA A 152 -13.12 8.94 0.25
N ARG A 153 -13.87 9.84 0.91
CA ARG A 153 -14.67 10.87 0.24
C ARG A 153 -13.82 11.80 -0.61
N SER A 154 -12.64 12.21 -0.14
CA SER A 154 -11.73 13.10 -0.90
C SER A 154 -11.32 12.48 -2.24
N LEU A 155 -10.92 11.19 -2.24
CA LEU A 155 -10.54 10.47 -3.46
C LEU A 155 -11.71 10.38 -4.45
N LEU A 156 -12.94 10.20 -3.95
CA LEU A 156 -14.15 10.23 -4.79
C LEU A 156 -14.43 11.61 -5.38
N VAL A 157 -14.27 12.69 -4.60
CA VAL A 157 -14.43 14.06 -5.09
C VAL A 157 -13.43 14.37 -6.21
N GLN A 158 -12.24 13.75 -6.15
CA GLN A 158 -11.24 13.82 -7.22
C GLN A 158 -11.56 12.89 -8.41
N GLY A 159 -12.62 12.09 -8.34
CA GLY A 159 -13.13 11.27 -9.45
C GLY A 159 -12.73 9.80 -9.42
N ALA A 160 -12.18 9.28 -8.32
CA ALA A 160 -11.88 7.84 -8.22
C ALA A 160 -13.13 6.97 -8.44
N GLU A 161 -12.99 5.90 -9.21
CA GLU A 161 -14.04 4.91 -9.49
C GLU A 161 -13.91 3.66 -8.61
N LEU A 162 -12.75 3.49 -7.97
CA LEU A 162 -12.46 2.47 -6.96
C LEU A 162 -11.39 2.97 -5.99
N LEU A 163 -11.37 2.39 -4.79
CA LEU A 163 -10.39 2.69 -3.76
C LEU A 163 -9.45 1.51 -3.50
N LEU A 164 -8.16 1.79 -3.38
CA LEU A 164 -7.10 0.84 -3.09
C LEU A 164 -6.40 1.21 -1.77
N PHE A 165 -6.38 0.26 -0.83
CA PHE A 165 -5.71 0.40 0.45
C PHE A 165 -4.65 -0.70 0.64
N PRO A 166 -3.36 -0.46 0.30
CA PRO A 166 -2.28 -1.31 0.76
C PRO A 166 -2.14 -1.17 2.28
N SER A 167 -2.16 -2.29 2.99
CA SER A 167 -2.27 -2.28 4.46
C SER A 167 -1.33 -3.28 5.13
N ALA A 168 -0.91 -2.94 6.35
CA ALA A 168 -0.27 -3.86 7.29
C ALA A 168 -0.89 -3.63 8.67
N MET A 169 -1.86 -4.48 9.01
CA MET A 169 -2.58 -4.47 10.28
C MET A 169 -2.63 -5.88 10.86
N GLY A 170 -2.41 -5.99 12.16
CA GLY A 170 -2.45 -7.23 12.90
C GLY A 170 -2.85 -7.01 14.35
N SER A 171 -2.37 -7.89 15.22
CA SER A 171 -2.49 -7.77 16.68
C SER A 171 -1.86 -6.49 17.20
N ASN A 172 -2.36 -6.00 18.34
CA ASN A 172 -1.78 -4.88 19.06
C ASN A 172 -0.81 -5.38 20.13
N HIS A 173 0.44 -4.93 20.14
CA HIS A 173 1.42 -5.34 21.16
C HIS A 173 1.08 -4.82 22.56
N TYR A 174 0.30 -3.75 22.69
CA TYR A 174 -0.17 -3.23 23.98
C TYR A 174 -1.37 -4.00 24.55
N ASP A 175 -2.21 -4.59 23.69
CA ASP A 175 -3.33 -5.43 24.08
C ASP A 175 -3.48 -6.62 23.12
N PRO A 176 -2.83 -7.76 23.43
CA PRO A 176 -2.87 -8.95 22.58
C PRO A 176 -4.27 -9.56 22.41
N ASN A 177 -5.22 -9.20 23.29
CA ASN A 177 -6.61 -9.69 23.19
C ASN A 177 -7.48 -8.79 22.29
N PHE A 178 -6.98 -7.61 21.91
CA PHE A 178 -7.68 -6.72 21.01
C PHE A 178 -7.56 -7.18 19.56
N ASP A 179 -8.66 -7.70 19.01
CA ASP A 179 -8.78 -8.02 17.59
C ASP A 179 -9.52 -6.88 16.84
N ALA A 180 -8.77 -6.12 16.05
CA ALA A 180 -9.30 -5.00 15.26
C ALA A 180 -9.99 -5.43 13.96
N ARG A 181 -9.91 -6.71 13.56
CA ARG A 181 -10.29 -7.19 12.21
C ARG A 181 -11.71 -6.80 11.83
N ASP A 182 -12.67 -7.08 12.70
CA ASP A 182 -14.07 -6.88 12.38
C ASP A 182 -14.43 -5.38 12.34
N GLN A 183 -13.76 -4.55 13.17
CA GLN A 183 -13.92 -3.09 13.12
C GLN A 183 -13.35 -2.54 11.82
N TRP A 184 -12.16 -2.99 11.45
CA TRP A 184 -11.48 -2.61 10.21
C TRP A 184 -12.31 -2.93 8.97
N GLN A 185 -12.85 -4.15 8.88
CA GLN A 185 -13.72 -4.55 7.76
C GLN A 185 -15.00 -3.71 7.69
N ARG A 186 -15.66 -3.45 8.83
CA ARG A 186 -16.87 -2.62 8.87
C ARG A 186 -16.63 -1.20 8.39
N VAL A 187 -15.48 -0.61 8.72
CA VAL A 187 -15.13 0.75 8.27
C VAL A 187 -14.93 0.79 6.75
N MET A 188 -14.18 -0.17 6.18
CA MET A 188 -14.00 -0.25 4.72
C MET A 188 -15.31 -0.52 3.97
N GLN A 189 -16.17 -1.39 4.52
CA GLN A 189 -17.52 -1.62 3.99
C GLN A 189 -18.37 -0.33 4.03
N GLY A 190 -18.23 0.46 5.10
CA GLY A 190 -18.84 1.77 5.22
C GLY A 190 -18.38 2.73 4.11
N HIS A 191 -17.08 2.78 3.81
CA HIS A 191 -16.55 3.58 2.70
C HIS A 191 -17.15 3.16 1.37
N ALA A 192 -17.21 1.85 1.09
CA ALA A 192 -17.78 1.32 -0.14
C ALA A 192 -19.27 1.71 -0.27
N ALA A 193 -20.06 1.48 0.77
CA ALA A 193 -21.49 1.75 0.79
C ALA A 193 -21.82 3.25 0.70
N ALA A 194 -21.08 4.10 1.43
CA ALA A 194 -21.33 5.54 1.46
C ALA A 194 -20.91 6.26 0.15
N ASN A 195 -20.01 5.67 -0.61
CA ASN A 195 -19.46 6.26 -1.83
C ASN A 195 -19.90 5.53 -3.11
N MET A 196 -20.61 4.41 -3.00
CA MET A 196 -21.08 3.60 -4.12
C MET A 196 -19.96 3.15 -5.07
N VAL A 197 -18.78 2.84 -4.51
CA VAL A 197 -17.61 2.35 -5.27
C VAL A 197 -17.02 1.09 -4.64
N PRO A 198 -16.35 0.23 -5.42
CA PRO A 198 -15.56 -0.87 -4.89
C PRO A 198 -14.41 -0.37 -4.00
N VAL A 199 -14.15 -1.11 -2.94
CA VAL A 199 -13.00 -0.91 -2.05
C VAL A 199 -12.18 -2.20 -2.03
N ILE A 200 -10.90 -2.09 -2.34
CA ILE A 200 -9.96 -3.21 -2.38
C ILE A 200 -8.87 -2.94 -1.34
N CYS A 201 -8.60 -3.95 -0.53
CA CYS A 201 -7.54 -3.89 0.47
C CYS A 201 -6.69 -5.14 0.44
N SER A 202 -5.37 -4.95 0.51
CA SER A 202 -4.37 -6.02 0.57
C SER A 202 -3.66 -5.89 1.91
N ASN A 203 -3.93 -6.81 2.83
CA ASN A 203 -3.30 -6.83 4.15
C ASN A 203 -2.21 -7.90 4.24
N ARG A 204 -1.25 -7.68 5.13
CA ARG A 204 -0.18 -8.62 5.48
C ARG A 204 -0.69 -9.82 6.28
N VAL A 205 0.03 -10.95 6.20
CA VAL A 205 -0.18 -12.14 7.05
C VAL A 205 1.13 -12.65 7.65
N GLY A 206 1.00 -13.55 8.62
CA GLY A 206 2.12 -14.14 9.34
C GLY A 206 2.43 -13.38 10.63
N THR A 207 3.39 -13.93 11.37
CA THR A 207 3.91 -13.34 12.60
C THR A 207 5.31 -12.82 12.33
N GLU A 208 5.57 -11.58 12.72
CA GLU A 208 6.87 -10.93 12.57
C GLU A 208 7.37 -10.55 13.97
N ILE A 209 8.68 -10.63 14.18
CA ILE A 209 9.31 -10.17 15.41
C ILE A 209 10.40 -9.19 15.00
N VAL A 210 10.26 -7.93 15.42
CA VAL A 210 11.21 -6.85 15.15
C VAL A 210 11.75 -6.37 16.49
N ASP A 211 13.06 -6.52 16.71
CA ASP A 211 13.75 -6.10 17.94
C ASP A 211 13.07 -6.61 19.24
N GLY A 212 12.49 -7.82 19.16
CA GLY A 212 11.82 -8.50 20.28
C GLY A 212 10.35 -8.14 20.46
N ILE A 213 9.79 -7.25 19.63
CA ILE A 213 8.37 -6.89 19.60
C ILE A 213 7.68 -7.66 18.48
N GLN A 214 6.53 -8.27 18.81
CA GLN A 214 5.68 -8.99 17.87
C GLN A 214 4.52 -8.12 17.38
#